data_AF-A0A350H5J6-F1
#
_entry.id   AF-A0A350H5J6-F1
#
_cell.length_a   1.000
_cell.length_b   1.000
_cell.length_c   1.000
_cell.angle_alpha   90.00
_cell.angle_beta   90.00
_cell.angle_gamma   90.00
#
_symmetry.space_group_name_H-M   'P 1'
#
loop_
_entity.id
_entity.type
_entity.pdbx_description
1 polymer ?
#
loop_
_entity_poly.entity_id
_entity_poly.type
_entity_poly.pdbx_seq_one_letter_code
_entity_poly.pdbx_strand_id
1 'polypeptide(L)'
;MISDERITTYINSLDKNDNPFLTELRKKAEEDRVPIIRKEMESFIRVLFKLKEPKNILELGSAIGYSAILMSECISSDGKITTIENYDKRIVQARENFKKA
;
A
#
# COMPACT_ATOMS: atom_id res chain seq x y z
N MET A 1 -14.27 2.16 9.50
CA MET A 1 -15.35 1.42 8.82
C MET A 1 -16.18 0.76 9.91
N ILE A 2 -17.50 0.90 9.87
CA ILE A 2 -18.42 0.16 10.75
C ILE A 2 -18.60 -1.22 10.10
N SER A 3 -17.57 -2.08 10.15
CA SER A 3 -17.61 -3.41 9.54
C SER A 3 -17.51 -4.49 10.61
N ASP A 4 -18.35 -5.51 10.48
CA ASP A 4 -18.33 -6.70 11.35
C ASP A 4 -16.96 -7.39 11.23
N GLU A 5 -16.36 -7.71 12.36
CA GLU A 5 -15.04 -8.34 12.44
C GLU A 5 -15.02 -9.71 11.74
N ARG A 6 -16.13 -10.45 11.76
CA ARG A 6 -16.25 -11.75 11.10
C ARG A 6 -16.18 -11.61 9.59
N ILE A 7 -16.81 -10.58 9.03
CA ILE A 7 -16.77 -10.29 7.59
C ILE A 7 -15.35 -9.91 7.19
N THR A 8 -14.71 -9.06 7.98
CA THR A 8 -13.33 -8.59 7.73
C THR A 8 -12.34 -9.77 7.74
N THR A 9 -12.46 -10.65 8.74
CA THR A 9 -11.66 -11.87 8.85
C THR A 9 -11.88 -12.82 7.66
N TYR A 10 -13.14 -13.01 7.25
CA TYR A 10 -13.46 -13.84 6.09
C TYR A 10 -12.83 -13.31 4.81
N ILE A 11 -12.97 -12.00 4.52
CA ILE A 11 -12.36 -11.37 3.35
C ILE A 11 -10.84 -11.55 3.37
N ASN A 12 -10.19 -11.28 4.51
CA ASN A 12 -8.75 -11.42 4.65
C ASN A 12 -8.25 -12.87 4.50
N SER A 13 -9.09 -13.87 4.80
CA SER A 13 -8.75 -15.29 4.62
C SER A 13 -8.71 -15.72 3.14
N LEU A 14 -9.34 -14.95 2.25
CA LEU A 14 -9.35 -15.19 0.82
C LEU A 14 -8.20 -14.51 0.09
N ASP A 15 -7.53 -13.55 0.75
CA ASP A 15 -6.45 -12.79 0.14
C ASP A 15 -5.16 -13.62 0.07
N LYS A 16 -4.50 -13.56 -1.09
CA LYS A 16 -3.23 -14.24 -1.33
C LYS A 16 -2.15 -13.16 -1.30
N ASN A 17 -1.41 -13.11 -0.18
CA ASN A 17 -0.29 -12.18 -0.04
C ASN A 17 0.84 -12.61 -0.97
N ASP A 18 0.89 -12.04 -2.17
CA ASP A 18 1.78 -12.51 -3.23
C ASP A 18 3.16 -11.80 -3.23
N ASN A 19 3.31 -10.66 -2.54
CA ASN A 19 4.61 -9.96 -2.44
C ASN A 19 5.26 -10.15 -1.05
N PRO A 20 6.41 -10.87 -0.96
CA PRO A 20 7.17 -11.03 0.27
C PRO A 20 7.65 -9.71 0.91
N PHE A 21 8.08 -8.75 0.09
CA PHE A 21 8.55 -7.44 0.55
C PHE A 21 7.41 -6.62 1.19
N LEU A 22 6.24 -6.54 0.55
CA LEU A 22 5.08 -5.88 1.17
C LEU A 22 4.65 -6.59 2.46
N THR A 23 4.71 -7.91 2.50
CA THR A 23 4.40 -8.69 3.71
C THR A 23 5.32 -8.31 4.88
N GLU A 24 6.64 -8.25 4.63
CA GLU A 24 7.63 -7.82 5.62
C GLU A 24 7.43 -6.36 6.03
N LEU A 25 7.21 -5.47 5.05
CA LEU A 25 7.02 -4.05 5.30
C LEU A 25 5.76 -3.78 6.15
N ARG A 26 4.68 -4.52 5.90
CA ARG A 26 3.45 -4.47 6.73
C ARG A 26 3.76 -4.86 8.17
N LYS A 27 4.43 -5.99 8.37
CA LYS A 27 4.79 -6.46 9.71
C LYS A 27 5.60 -5.41 10.47
N LYS A 28 6.60 -4.82 9.81
CA LYS A 28 7.40 -3.74 10.39
C LYS A 28 6.56 -2.50 10.71
N ALA A 29 5.66 -2.10 9.81
CA ALA A 29 4.76 -0.97 10.05
C ALA A 29 3.88 -1.18 11.29
N GLU A 30 3.36 -2.41 11.46
CA GLU A 30 2.54 -2.79 12.61
C GLU A 30 3.35 -2.77 13.92
N GLU A 31 4.58 -3.31 13.91
CA GLU A 31 5.53 -3.25 15.03
C GLU A 31 5.89 -1.81 15.42
N ASP A 32 6.21 -0.98 14.42
CA ASP A 32 6.58 0.43 14.59
C ASP A 32 5.35 1.35 14.82
N ARG A 33 4.14 0.78 14.83
CA ARG A 33 2.85 1.49 14.94
C ARG A 33 2.68 2.60 13.92
N VAL A 34 3.21 2.42 12.72
CA VAL A 34 3.02 3.30 11.58
C VAL A 34 1.66 2.98 10.93
N PRO A 35 0.73 3.94 10.83
CA PRO A 35 -0.53 3.71 10.14
C PRO A 35 -0.28 3.44 8.65
N ILE A 36 -0.73 2.29 8.16
CA ILE A 36 -0.76 1.92 6.74
C ILE A 36 -2.18 1.54 6.34
N ILE A 37 -2.43 1.47 5.02
CA ILE A 37 -3.72 1.00 4.48
C ILE A 37 -4.06 -0.39 5.04
N ARG A 38 -5.34 -0.71 5.15
CA ARG A 38 -5.80 -2.03 5.63
C ARG A 38 -5.78 -3.04 4.48
N LYS A 39 -5.69 -4.33 4.79
CA LYS A 39 -5.65 -5.40 3.79
C LYS A 39 -6.82 -5.35 2.81
N GLU A 40 -8.04 -5.15 3.31
CA GLU A 40 -9.24 -5.09 2.44
C GLU A 40 -9.18 -3.90 1.47
N MET A 41 -8.53 -2.79 1.87
CA MET A 41 -8.30 -1.64 1.00
C MET A 41 -7.23 -1.93 -0.07
N GLU A 42 -6.25 -2.80 0.22
CA GLU A 42 -5.28 -3.23 -0.79
C GLU A 42 -5.98 -3.96 -1.92
N SER A 43 -6.80 -4.96 -1.60
CA SER A 43 -7.54 -5.74 -2.61
C SER A 43 -8.46 -4.82 -3.43
N PHE A 44 -9.11 -3.86 -2.78
CA PHE A 44 -9.95 -2.87 -3.47
C PHE A 44 -9.14 -2.00 -4.44
N ILE A 45 -7.99 -1.46 -4.03
CA ILE A 45 -7.11 -0.66 -4.89
C ILE A 45 -6.61 -1.50 -6.07
N ARG A 46 -6.18 -2.75 -5.84
CA ARG A 46 -5.73 -3.65 -6.91
C ARG A 46 -6.82 -3.86 -7.96
N VAL A 47 -8.06 -4.11 -7.54
CA VAL A 47 -9.20 -4.25 -8.46
C VAL A 47 -9.46 -2.95 -9.21
N LEU A 48 -9.51 -1.82 -8.50
CA LEU A 48 -9.75 -0.52 -9.11
C LEU A 48 -8.70 -0.17 -10.16
N PHE A 49 -7.43 -0.48 -9.88
CA PHE A 49 -6.31 -0.17 -10.77
C PHE A 49 -6.31 -1.08 -11.99
N LYS A 50 -6.63 -2.37 -11.83
CA LYS A 50 -6.84 -3.28 -12.98
C LYS A 50 -7.98 -2.82 -13.89
N LEU A 51 -9.00 -2.16 -13.35
CA LEU A 51 -10.14 -1.65 -14.13
C LEU A 51 -9.86 -0.30 -14.79
N LYS A 52 -9.02 0.55 -14.18
CA LYS A 52 -8.82 1.95 -14.61
C LYS A 52 -7.50 2.20 -15.31
N GLU A 53 -6.51 1.34 -15.11
CA GLU A 53 -5.15 1.44 -15.66
C GLU A 53 -4.59 2.87 -15.57
N PRO A 54 -4.55 3.47 -14.37
CA PRO A 54 -4.15 4.87 -14.21
C PRO A 54 -2.66 5.04 -14.54
N LYS A 55 -2.35 6.04 -15.37
CA LYS A 55 -0.96 6.41 -15.69
C LYS A 55 -0.36 7.44 -14.73
N ASN A 56 -1.17 8.25 -14.08
CA ASN A 56 -0.71 9.31 -13.19
C ASN A 56 -1.52 9.28 -11.89
N ILE A 57 -0.84 9.04 -10.78
CA ILE A 57 -1.45 8.95 -9.46
C ILE A 57 -0.83 10.02 -8.56
N LEU A 58 -1.69 10.73 -7.82
CA LEU A 58 -1.30 11.60 -6.73
C LEU A 58 -1.73 10.97 -5.41
N GLU A 59 -0.77 10.70 -4.54
CA GLU A 59 -1.00 10.21 -3.18
C GLU A 59 -0.68 11.34 -2.18
N LEU A 60 -1.61 11.55 -1.24
CA LEU A 60 -1.43 12.49 -0.13
C LEU A 60 -1.26 11.67 1.16
N GLY A 61 -0.05 11.66 1.70
CA GLY A 61 0.34 10.87 2.87
C GLY A 61 1.03 9.56 2.47
N SER A 62 2.33 9.61 2.21
CA SER A 62 3.12 8.42 1.85
C SER A 62 3.34 7.46 3.02
N ALA A 63 3.36 7.99 4.24
CA ALA A 63 3.88 7.28 5.39
C ALA A 63 5.26 6.67 5.08
N ILE A 64 5.43 5.35 5.25
CA ILE A 64 6.65 4.62 4.92
C ILE A 64 6.66 4.06 3.48
N GLY A 65 5.77 4.55 2.62
CA GLY A 65 5.70 4.19 1.20
C GLY A 65 4.90 2.92 0.88
N TYR A 66 4.21 2.31 1.84
CA TYR A 66 3.52 1.03 1.65
C TYR A 66 2.51 1.05 0.49
N SER A 67 1.57 2.01 0.51
CA SER A 67 0.53 2.12 -0.50
C SER A 67 1.09 2.52 -1.87
N ALA A 68 2.10 3.39 -1.92
CA ALA A 68 2.78 3.73 -3.17
C ALA A 68 3.44 2.50 -3.82
N ILE A 69 4.08 1.63 -3.04
CA ILE A 69 4.68 0.39 -3.55
C ILE A 69 3.59 -0.57 -4.04
N LEU A 70 2.54 -0.78 -3.24
CA LEU A 70 1.37 -1.58 -3.66
C LEU A 70 0.80 -1.10 -4.99
N MET A 71 0.59 0.22 -5.11
CA MET A 71 0.05 0.84 -6.32
C MET A 71 0.99 0.66 -7.52
N SER A 72 2.31 0.69 -7.30
CA SER A 72 3.31 0.54 -8.37
C SER A 72 3.27 -0.84 -9.03
N GLU A 73 2.89 -1.89 -8.30
CA GLU A 73 2.71 -3.24 -8.85
C GLU A 73 1.51 -3.35 -9.79
N CYS A 74 0.60 -2.37 -9.74
CA CYS A 74 -0.70 -2.43 -10.42
C CYS A 74 -0.80 -1.44 -11.59
N ILE A 75 0.26 -0.69 -11.89
CA ILE A 75 0.28 0.28 -12.99
C ILE A 75 1.24 -0.15 -14.10
N SER A 76 1.08 0.45 -15.28
CA SER A 76 1.97 0.23 -16.42
C SER A 76 3.37 0.78 -16.15
N SER A 77 4.37 0.29 -16.89
CA SER A 77 5.77 0.71 -16.75
C SER A 77 6.03 2.20 -17.08
N ASP A 78 5.13 2.83 -17.85
CA ASP A 78 5.13 4.27 -18.12
C ASP A 78 4.30 5.08 -17.09
N GLY A 79 3.73 4.40 -16.09
CA GLY A 79 2.97 5.01 -15.02
C GLY A 79 3.84 5.76 -14.01
N LYS A 80 3.27 6.80 -13.41
CA LYS A 80 3.94 7.64 -12.41
C LYS A 80 3.07 7.85 -11.18
N ILE A 81 3.66 7.56 -10.02
CA ILE A 81 3.08 7.88 -8.72
C ILE A 81 3.83 9.07 -8.14
N THR A 82 3.10 10.15 -7.84
CA THR A 82 3.60 11.28 -7.07
C THR A 82 3.01 11.18 -5.68
N THR A 83 3.86 11.02 -4.67
CA THR A 83 3.42 10.93 -3.27
C THR A 83 3.99 12.09 -2.45
N ILE A 84 3.19 12.58 -1.50
CA ILE A 84 3.53 13.71 -0.63
C ILE A 84 3.49 13.23 0.82
N GLU A 85 4.50 13.60 1.60
CA GLU A 85 4.59 13.34 3.04
C GLU A 85 5.25 14.55 3.70
N ASN A 86 4.80 14.92 4.90
CA ASN A 86 5.27 16.11 5.61
C ASN A 86 6.15 15.79 6.83
N TYR A 87 6.27 14.51 7.20
CA TYR A 87 7.12 14.08 8.31
C TYR A 87 8.45 13.49 7.82
N ASP A 88 9.54 14.22 8.04
CA ASP A 88 10.87 13.88 7.51
C ASP A 88 11.33 12.45 7.80
N LYS A 89 11.07 11.93 9.02
CA LYS A 89 11.47 10.57 9.37
C LYS A 89 10.77 9.51 8.50
N ARG A 90 9.52 9.76 8.11
CA ARG A 90 8.75 8.89 7.20
C ARG A 90 9.25 9.02 5.78
N ILE A 91 9.59 10.22 5.33
CA ILE A 91 10.16 10.46 3.99
C ILE A 91 11.44 9.64 3.78
N VAL A 92 12.33 9.62 4.77
CA VAL A 92 13.57 8.82 4.70
C VAL A 92 13.24 7.33 4.56
N GLN A 93 12.37 6.80 5.42
CA GLN A 93 11.96 5.40 5.38
C GLN A 93 11.27 5.03 4.07
N ALA A 94 10.36 5.86 3.57
CA ALA A 94 9.68 5.66 2.29
C ALA A 94 10.68 5.57 1.14
N ARG A 95 11.65 6.49 1.07
CA ARG A 95 12.71 6.46 0.06
C ARG A 95 13.58 5.21 0.14
N GLU A 96 13.88 4.71 1.34
CA GLU A 96 14.61 3.45 1.51
C GLU A 96 13.80 2.26 1.03
N ASN A 97 12.50 2.23 1.34
CA ASN A 97 11.61 1.15 0.91
C ASN A 97 11.40 1.17 -0.61
N PHE A 98 11.29 2.34 -1.24
CA PHE A 98 11.20 2.47 -2.70
C PHE A 98 12.44 1.96 -3.44
N LYS A 99 13.61 1.91 -2.79
CA LYS A 99 14.83 1.35 -3.39
C LYS A 99 14.92 -0.17 -3.25
N LYS A 100 14.16 -0.75 -2.31
CA LYS A 100 14.18 -2.18 -1.98
C LYS A 100 13.06 -2.96 -2.67
N ALA A 101 11.92 -2.29 -2.92
CA ALA A 101 10.84 -2.78 -3.76
C ALA A 101 11.25 -2.81 -5.23
#